data_AF-A0A426FSM8-F1
#
_entry.id   AF-A0A426FSM8-F1
#
_cell.length_a   1.000
_cell.length_b   1.000
_cell.length_c   1.000
_cell.angle_alpha   90.00
_cell.angle_beta   90.00
_cell.angle_gamma   90.00
#
_symmetry.space_group_name_H-M   'P 1'
#
loop_
_entity.id
_entity.type
_entity.pdbx_description
1 polymer ?
#
loop_
_entity_poly.entity_id
_entity_poly.type
_entity_poly.pdbx_seq_one_letter_code
_entity_poly.pdbx_strand_id
1 'polypeptide(L)'
;MSMEQIEVKILDRTVKLQVPSSEKPRLMNAVQIVDQKMRSIRDAGMAHGTERIAVHAALQITYEFLGQPVDSGAATIEQVQTLVAKLNNDLDEEIRRHDGVR
;
A
#
# COMPACT_ATOMS: atom_id res chain seq x y z
N MET A 1 -1.65 -6.50 -34.84
CA MET A 1 -1.45 -6.91 -33.43
C MET A 1 -2.73 -7.57 -32.97
N SER A 2 -2.70 -8.82 -32.52
CA SER A 2 -3.90 -9.55 -32.07
C SER A 2 -4.34 -9.04 -30.69
N MET A 3 -5.61 -8.69 -30.56
CA MET A 3 -6.23 -8.45 -29.25
C MET A 3 -6.67 -9.78 -28.65
N GLU A 4 -6.38 -9.99 -27.38
CA GLU A 4 -6.82 -11.13 -26.59
C GLU A 4 -7.80 -10.64 -25.52
N GLN A 5 -8.88 -11.39 -25.31
CA GLN A 5 -9.81 -11.13 -24.23
C GLN A 5 -9.36 -11.92 -23.00
N ILE A 6 -9.04 -11.21 -21.92
CA ILE A 6 -8.67 -11.82 -20.64
C ILE A 6 -9.79 -11.62 -19.62
N GLU A 7 -9.94 -12.58 -18.74
CA GLU A 7 -10.85 -12.52 -17.60
C GLU A 7 -10.02 -12.40 -16.32
N VAL A 8 -10.30 -11.35 -15.54
CA VAL A 8 -9.55 -11.03 -14.32
C VAL A 8 -10.49 -10.84 -13.14
N LYS A 9 -9.99 -11.09 -11.93
CA LYS A 9 -10.77 -10.94 -10.69
C LYS A 9 -10.23 -9.75 -9.88
N ILE A 10 -11.10 -8.78 -9.59
CA ILE A 10 -10.79 -7.57 -8.80
C ILE A 10 -11.87 -7.41 -7.73
N LEU A 11 -11.46 -7.35 -6.45
CA LEU A 11 -12.31 -7.22 -5.27
C LEU A 11 -13.53 -8.16 -5.31
N ASP A 12 -13.26 -9.43 -5.60
CA ASP A 12 -14.26 -10.50 -5.71
C ASP A 12 -15.26 -10.38 -6.87
N ARG A 13 -14.98 -9.50 -7.84
CA ARG A 13 -15.73 -9.40 -9.09
C ARG A 13 -14.89 -9.81 -10.28
N THR A 14 -15.50 -10.49 -11.22
CA THR A 14 -14.87 -10.90 -12.46
C THR A 14 -15.13 -9.86 -13.55
N VAL A 15 -14.07 -9.37 -14.18
CA VAL A 15 -14.09 -8.32 -15.22
C VAL A 15 -13.39 -8.85 -16.47
N LYS A 16 -13.98 -8.59 -17.63
CA LYS A 16 -13.41 -8.98 -18.92
C LYS A 16 -12.73 -7.76 -19.56
N LEU A 17 -11.46 -7.90 -19.91
CA LEU A 17 -10.64 -6.84 -20.50
C LEU A 17 -10.11 -7.30 -21.85
N GLN A 18 -10.08 -6.39 -22.82
CA GLN A 18 -9.41 -6.62 -24.11
C GLN A 18 -8.05 -5.97 -24.08
N VAL A 19 -7.02 -6.72 -24.46
CA VAL A 19 -5.62 -6.31 -24.29
C VAL A 19 -4.79 -6.86 -25.45
N PRO A 20 -3.82 -6.08 -25.97
CA PRO A 20 -2.83 -6.61 -26.91
C PRO A 20 -2.00 -7.71 -26.25
N SER A 21 -1.76 -8.83 -26.94
CA SER A 21 -1.00 -9.97 -26.39
C SER A 21 0.39 -9.57 -25.84
N SER A 22 1.00 -8.51 -26.37
CA SER A 22 2.29 -7.96 -25.92
C SER A 22 2.23 -7.28 -24.54
N GLU A 23 1.07 -6.75 -24.15
CA GLU A 23 0.91 -5.97 -22.91
C GLU A 23 0.20 -6.75 -21.79
N LYS A 24 -0.26 -7.97 -22.08
CA LYS A 24 -0.88 -8.89 -21.12
C LYS A 24 -0.16 -8.97 -19.75
N PRO A 25 1.16 -9.19 -19.66
CA PRO A 25 1.83 -9.26 -18.35
C PRO A 25 1.78 -7.93 -17.59
N ARG A 26 1.88 -6.80 -18.30
CA ARG A 26 1.82 -5.46 -17.70
C ARG A 26 0.42 -5.17 -17.16
N LEU A 27 -0.62 -5.56 -17.90
CA LEU A 27 -1.99 -5.41 -17.44
C LEU A 27 -2.29 -6.32 -16.23
N MET A 28 -1.77 -7.55 -16.21
CA MET A 28 -1.93 -8.43 -15.04
C MET A 28 -1.35 -7.81 -13.77
N ASN A 29 -0.17 -7.19 -13.87
CA ASN A 29 0.43 -6.45 -12.76
C ASN A 29 -0.46 -5.27 -12.33
N ALA A 30 -1.01 -4.51 -13.28
CA ALA A 30 -1.92 -3.40 -12.97
C ALA A 30 -3.18 -3.89 -12.24
N VAL A 31 -3.76 -5.01 -12.67
CA VAL A 31 -4.91 -5.65 -12.02
C VAL A 31 -4.58 -6.03 -10.57
N GLN A 32 -3.40 -6.60 -10.32
CA GLN A 32 -2.97 -6.96 -8.97
C GLN A 32 -2.82 -5.73 -8.06
N ILE A 33 -2.25 -4.63 -8.58
CA ILE A 33 -2.11 -3.36 -7.84
C ILE A 33 -3.49 -2.80 -7.46
N VAL A 34 -4.43 -2.79 -8.41
CA VAL A 34 -5.80 -2.32 -8.17
C VAL A 34 -6.51 -3.21 -7.14
N ASP A 35 -6.45 -4.53 -7.27
CA ASP A 35 -7.06 -5.47 -6.31
C ASP A 35 -6.50 -5.27 -4.90
N GLN A 36 -5.18 -5.15 -4.76
CA GLN A 36 -4.53 -4.91 -3.47
C GLN A 36 -4.98 -3.59 -2.84
N LYS A 37 -5.07 -2.51 -3.63
CA LYS A 37 -5.49 -1.21 -3.13
C LYS A 37 -6.97 -1.23 -2.69
N MET A 38 -7.84 -1.83 -3.49
CA MET A 38 -9.26 -1.95 -3.16
C MET A 38 -9.47 -2.80 -1.89
N ARG A 39 -8.70 -3.88 -1.70
CA ARG A 39 -8.72 -4.67 -0.44
C ARG A 39 -8.26 -3.85 0.75
N SER A 40 -7.15 -3.11 0.62
CA SER A 40 -6.64 -2.25 1.70
C SER A 40 -7.67 -1.21 2.15
N ILE A 41 -8.39 -0.58 1.22
CA ILE A 41 -9.43 0.43 1.53
C ILE A 41 -10.65 -0.23 2.19
N ARG A 42 -11.03 -1.42 1.71
CA ARG A 42 -12.12 -2.21 2.30
C ARG A 42 -11.79 -2.61 3.74
N ASP A 43 -10.60 -3.13 3.96
CA ASP A 43 -10.16 -3.66 5.25
C ASP A 43 -9.93 -2.51 6.26
N ALA A 44 -9.58 -1.31 5.79
CA ALA A 44 -9.53 -0.08 6.59
C ALA A 44 -10.91 0.50 6.96
N GLY A 45 -12.00 -0.02 6.39
CA GLY A 45 -13.37 0.48 6.65
C GLY A 45 -13.64 1.90 6.14
N MET A 46 -12.74 2.47 5.33
CA MET A 46 -12.78 3.88 4.91
C MET A 46 -13.88 4.20 3.89
N ALA A 47 -14.45 3.19 3.22
CA ALA A 47 -15.49 3.37 2.23
C ALA A 47 -16.58 2.30 2.35
N HIS A 48 -17.84 2.71 2.12
CA HIS A 48 -19.00 1.82 2.16
C HIS A 48 -19.45 1.52 0.73
N GLY A 49 -19.38 0.24 0.36
CA GLY A 49 -19.77 -0.25 -0.96
C GLY A 49 -18.62 -0.29 -1.97
N THR A 50 -18.68 -1.29 -2.86
CA THR A 50 -17.64 -1.58 -3.86
C THR A 50 -17.36 -0.43 -4.81
N GLU A 51 -18.38 0.34 -5.18
CA GLU A 51 -18.24 1.48 -6.09
C GLU A 51 -17.40 2.59 -5.49
N ARG A 52 -17.66 2.96 -4.22
CA ARG A 52 -16.85 3.96 -3.51
C ARG A 52 -15.42 3.47 -3.27
N ILE A 53 -15.24 2.19 -2.95
CA ILE A 53 -13.91 1.57 -2.81
C ILE A 53 -13.12 1.68 -4.13
N ALA A 54 -13.78 1.42 -5.27
CA ALA A 54 -13.14 1.52 -6.58
C ALA A 54 -12.71 2.95 -6.90
N VAL A 55 -13.57 3.94 -6.63
CA VAL A 55 -13.25 5.37 -6.82
C VAL A 55 -12.08 5.79 -5.93
N HIS A 56 -12.10 5.41 -4.65
CA HIS A 56 -11.03 5.74 -3.71
C HIS A 56 -9.69 5.09 -4.11
N ALA A 57 -9.73 3.83 -4.55
CA ALA A 57 -8.55 3.12 -5.04
C ALA A 57 -7.98 3.77 -6.30
N ALA A 58 -8.83 4.14 -7.26
CA ALA A 58 -8.43 4.84 -8.46
C ALA A 58 -7.76 6.18 -8.13
N LEU A 59 -8.38 6.99 -7.28
CA LEU A 59 -7.83 8.27 -6.83
C LEU A 59 -6.47 8.10 -6.15
N GLN A 60 -6.33 7.12 -5.26
CA GLN A 60 -5.08 6.89 -4.54
C GLN A 60 -3.95 6.41 -5.47
N ILE A 61 -4.25 5.51 -6.42
CA ILE A 61 -3.28 5.05 -7.42
C ILE A 61 -2.86 6.21 -8.34
N THR A 62 -3.80 7.04 -8.78
CA THR A 62 -3.49 8.23 -9.59
C THR A 62 -2.68 9.24 -8.80
N TYR A 63 -2.99 9.44 -7.52
CA TYR A 63 -2.23 10.33 -6.64
C TYR A 63 -0.78 9.87 -6.46
N GLU A 64 -0.55 8.57 -6.28
CA GLU A 64 0.80 7.97 -6.24
C GLU A 64 1.53 8.11 -7.59
N PHE A 65 0.82 7.91 -8.69
CA PHE A 65 1.37 8.05 -10.04
C PHE A 65 1.76 9.50 -10.38
N LEU A 66 0.99 10.48 -9.91
CA LEU A 66 1.28 11.91 -10.08
C LEU A 66 2.44 12.40 -9.20
N GLY A 67 2.96 11.54 -8.32
CA GLY A 67 4.04 11.85 -7.38
C GLY A 67 3.49 12.46 -6.10
N GLN A 68 3.69 11.75 -4.98
CA GLN A 68 3.25 12.21 -3.66
C GLN A 68 4.40 12.94 -2.92
N PRO A 69 4.16 14.13 -2.32
CA PRO A 69 4.75 14.40 -1.02
C PRO A 69 4.13 13.41 -0.04
N VAL A 70 4.94 12.43 0.36
CA VAL A 70 4.67 11.37 1.32
C VAL A 70 3.88 11.86 2.55
N ASP A 71 2.59 11.57 2.62
CA ASP A 71 1.83 11.75 3.86
C ASP A 71 0.71 10.73 3.97
N SER A 72 1.10 9.45 4.00
CA SER A 72 0.22 8.34 4.38
C SER A 72 1.06 7.13 4.80
N GLY A 73 1.43 7.08 6.08
CA GLY A 73 1.72 5.82 6.79
C GLY A 73 3.13 5.23 6.72
N ALA A 74 4.07 5.82 5.97
CA ALA A 74 5.49 5.52 6.18
C ALA A 74 5.99 6.44 7.30
N ALA A 75 6.36 5.88 8.45
CA ALA A 75 7.00 6.66 9.51
C ALA A 75 8.14 7.47 8.88
N THR A 76 8.05 8.81 8.95
CA THR A 76 9.07 9.68 8.37
C THR A 76 10.42 9.30 8.97
N ILE A 77 11.52 9.42 8.21
CA ILE A 77 12.87 9.12 8.73
C ILE A 77 13.11 9.83 10.06
N GLU A 78 12.55 11.02 10.25
CA GLU A 78 12.56 11.79 11.50
C GLU A 78 11.79 11.12 12.66
N GLN A 79 10.63 10.51 12.39
CA GLN A 79 9.88 9.74 13.38
C GLN A 79 10.60 8.45 13.76
N VAL A 80 11.22 7.78 12.77
CA VAL A 80 12.07 6.59 13.01
C VAL A 80 13.31 6.98 13.82
N GLN A 81 13.97 8.10 13.50
CA GLN A 81 15.10 8.63 14.26
C GLN A 81 14.71 9.00 15.69
N THR A 82 13.55 9.63 15.88
CA THR A 82 13.03 9.98 17.20
C THR A 82 12.73 8.73 18.04
N LEU A 83 12.15 7.70 17.42
CA LEU A 83 11.88 6.42 18.09
C LEU A 83 13.17 5.67 18.46
N VAL A 84 14.15 5.63 17.55
CA VAL A 84 15.46 5.01 17.80
C VAL A 84 16.21 5.74 18.91
N ALA A 85 16.19 7.08 18.92
CA ALA A 85 16.81 7.87 19.98
C ALA A 85 16.17 7.58 21.36
N LYS A 86 14.84 7.42 21.40
CA LYS A 86 14.12 7.07 22.62
C LYS A 86 14.49 5.68 23.13
N LEU A 87 14.52 4.68 22.23
CA LEU A 87 14.93 3.32 22.57
C LEU A 87 16.37 3.24 23.08
N ASN A 88 17.29 4.00 22.48
CA ASN A 88 18.68 4.04 22.94
C ASN A 88 18.79 4.64 24.35
N ASN A 89 18.02 5.70 24.64
CA ASN A 89 18.03 6.34 25.95
C ASN A 89 17.45 5.41 27.04
N ASP A 90 16.33 4.75 26.75
CA ASP A 90 15.73 3.78 27.68
C ASP A 90 16.70 2.60 27.95
N LEU A 91 17.43 2.14 26.92
CA LEU A 91 18.42 1.08 27.06
C LEU A 91 19.64 1.53 27.90
N ASP A 92 20.14 2.74 27.67
CA ASP A 92 21.24 3.32 28.46
C ASP A 92 20.86 3.51 29.94
N GLU A 93 19.60 3.89 30.21
CA GLU A 93 19.10 4.03 31.57
C GLU A 93 18.99 2.69 32.30
N GLU A 94 18.57 1.63 31.61
CA GLU A 94 18.55 0.28 32.18
C GLU A 94 19.95 -0.32 32.36
N ILE A 95 20.88 -0.08 31.43
CA ILE A 95 22.27 -0.51 31.58
C ILE A 95 22.91 0.15 32.82
N ARG A 96 22.69 1.45 33.03
CA ARG A 96 23.17 2.15 34.23
C ARG A 96 22.57 1.60 35.52
N ARG A 97 21.29 1.20 35.50
CA ARG A 97 20.65 0.55 36.66
C ARG A 97 21.26 -0.81 36.95
N HIS A 98 21.65 -1.56 35.91
CA HIS A 98 22.24 -2.88 36.09
C HIS A 98 23.73 -2.83 36.48
N ASP A 99 24.50 -1.87 35.99
CA ASP A 99 25.90 -1.66 36.36
C ASP A 99 26.07 -0.99 37.74
N GLY A 100 25.06 -0.26 38.23
CA GLY A 100 25.06 0.31 39.58
C GLY A 100 24.73 -0.68 40.71
N VAL A 101 24.36 -1.91 40.37
CA VAL A 101 23.96 -2.97 41.33
C VAL A 101 25.03 -4.07 41.47
N ARG A 102 26.20 -3.89 40.87
CA ARG A 102 27.35 -4.80 40.98
C ARG A 102 28.53 -4.20 41.73
#